data_AF-A0A3N5B033-F1
#
_entry.id   AF-A0A3N5B033-F1
#
_cell.length_a   1.000
_cell.length_b   1.000
_cell.length_c   1.000
_cell.angle_alpha   90.00
_cell.angle_beta   90.00
_cell.angle_gamma   90.00
#
_symmetry.space_group_name_H-M   'P 1'
#
loop_
_entity.id
_entity.type
_entity.pdbx_description
1 polymer ?
#
loop_
_entity_poly.entity_id
_entity_poly.type
_entity_poly.pdbx_seq_one_letter_code
_entity_poly.pdbx_strand_id
1 'polypeptide(L)'
;MTLWKCPGQDRRDFKPEDVILAPCPACGAEIEFFPDDIMVRCSACGKLARNPKFNPACAAWCAYADKCLGAVAAVYRRQPEVLREKLVGAVNRILADFPAARRRALAAATYAAELARREGGAPLVVTAAVLFQNIGLAGPEAAGMGLEADAREVMASVGLPPEAIEAAVAVLGVLAGGPGTGQLEERLARDALRLADWPRETEGKSPLEVEALAASFETAAGREMARAKAGRGRG
;
A
#
# COMPACT_ATOMS: atom_id res chain seq x y z
N MET A 1 -25.50 21.71 21.24
CA MET A 1 -24.75 20.55 20.71
C MET A 1 -24.26 20.91 19.33
N THR A 2 -22.96 21.16 19.17
CA THR A 2 -22.38 21.48 17.86
C THR A 2 -22.54 20.23 16.98
N LEU A 3 -23.42 20.30 15.97
CA LEU A 3 -23.54 19.25 14.97
C LEU A 3 -22.15 19.07 14.34
N TRP A 4 -21.55 17.91 14.55
CA TRP A 4 -20.33 17.51 13.86
C TRP A 4 -20.56 17.64 12.35
N LYS A 5 -19.90 18.60 11.70
CA LYS A 5 -20.06 18.86 10.26
C LYS A 5 -18.83 18.31 9.55
N CYS A 6 -19.05 17.42 8.57
CA CYS A 6 -17.96 16.92 7.74
C CYS A 6 -17.33 18.12 7.00
N PRO A 7 -16.02 18.37 7.13
CA PRO A 7 -15.37 19.50 6.47
C PRO A 7 -15.57 19.47 4.95
N GLY A 8 -15.60 18.28 4.35
CA GLY A 8 -15.84 18.10 2.92
C GLY A 8 -17.31 18.20 2.48
N GLN A 9 -18.24 18.50 3.39
CA GLN A 9 -19.66 18.73 3.09
C GLN A 9 -20.04 20.21 3.28
N ASP A 10 -19.06 21.12 3.32
CA ASP A 10 -19.36 22.54 3.35
C ASP A 10 -19.72 23.03 1.94
N ARG A 11 -21.01 23.23 1.70
CA ARG A 11 -21.54 23.71 0.41
C ARG A 11 -21.00 25.08 -0.02
N ARG A 12 -20.39 25.84 0.89
CA ARG A 12 -19.73 27.12 0.58
C ARG A 12 -18.49 26.95 -0.29
N ASP A 13 -17.86 25.77 -0.24
CA ASP A 13 -16.65 25.47 -1.00
C ASP A 13 -16.98 24.81 -2.36
N PHE A 14 -18.26 24.54 -2.65
CA PHE A 14 -18.69 23.90 -3.88
C PHE A 14 -18.79 24.91 -5.02
N LYS A 15 -18.27 24.51 -6.17
CA LYS A 15 -18.39 25.26 -7.41
C LYS A 15 -19.50 24.66 -8.27
N PRO A 16 -20.06 25.43 -9.23
CA PRO A 16 -21.07 24.91 -10.15
C PRO A 16 -20.62 23.63 -10.88
N GLU A 17 -19.33 23.47 -11.16
CA GLU A 17 -18.77 22.30 -11.84
C GLU A 17 -18.77 21.02 -10.98
N ASP A 18 -18.95 21.16 -9.66
CA ASP A 18 -19.01 20.05 -8.71
C ASP A 18 -20.42 19.42 -8.65
N VAL A 19 -21.45 20.12 -9.17
CA VAL A 19 -22.82 19.60 -9.28
C VAL A 19 -22.92 18.70 -10.51
N ILE A 20 -23.52 17.53 -10.33
CA ILE A 20 -23.61 16.50 -11.38
C ILE A 20 -25.06 16.34 -11.76
N LEU A 21 -25.34 16.38 -13.06
CA LEU A 21 -26.61 15.97 -13.64
C LEU A 21 -26.52 14.49 -14.02
N ALA A 22 -27.42 13.67 -13.50
CA ALA A 22 -27.51 12.26 -13.87
C ALA A 22 -28.97 11.78 -13.95
N PRO A 23 -29.29 10.86 -14.88
CA PRO A 23 -30.67 10.38 -15.04
C PRO A 23 -31.08 9.51 -13.86
N CYS A 24 -32.35 9.63 -13.45
CA CYS A 24 -32.96 8.78 -12.45
C CYS A 24 -32.96 7.33 -12.94
N PRO A 25 -32.42 6.36 -12.18
CA PRO A 25 -32.40 4.95 -12.59
C PRO A 25 -33.79 4.33 -12.68
N ALA A 26 -34.83 4.98 -12.15
CA ALA A 26 -36.19 4.46 -12.15
C ALA A 26 -37.10 5.05 -13.23
N CYS A 27 -36.87 6.30 -13.68
CA CYS A 27 -37.75 6.96 -14.65
C CYS A 27 -37.01 7.77 -15.73
N GLY A 28 -35.68 7.86 -15.69
CA GLY A 28 -34.87 8.59 -16.67
C GLY A 28 -34.85 10.11 -16.51
N ALA A 29 -35.68 10.70 -15.64
CA ALA A 29 -35.68 12.14 -15.38
C ALA A 29 -34.33 12.61 -14.83
N GLU A 30 -33.87 13.78 -15.26
CA GLU A 30 -32.60 14.34 -14.79
C GLU A 30 -32.68 14.72 -13.30
N ILE A 31 -31.63 14.37 -12.55
CA ILE A 31 -31.48 14.70 -11.14
C ILE A 31 -30.15 15.45 -10.97
N GLU A 32 -30.22 16.57 -10.28
CA GLU A 32 -29.06 17.29 -9.75
C GLU A 32 -28.56 16.61 -8.48
N PHE A 33 -27.26 16.28 -8.47
CA PHE A 33 -26.55 15.76 -7.32
C PHE A 33 -25.46 16.74 -6.91
N PHE A 34 -25.51 17.22 -5.67
CA PHE A 34 -24.43 17.96 -5.04
C PHE A 34 -23.35 16.99 -4.51
N PRO A 35 -22.09 17.46 -4.31
CA PRO A 35 -21.01 16.61 -3.79
C PRO A 35 -21.30 15.94 -2.44
N ASP A 36 -22.13 16.56 -1.60
CA ASP A 36 -22.55 16.02 -0.30
C ASP A 36 -23.76 15.08 -0.38
N ASP A 37 -24.43 14.99 -1.54
CA ASP A 37 -25.57 14.11 -1.73
C ASP A 37 -25.14 12.65 -1.85
N ILE A 38 -25.59 11.81 -0.91
CA ILE A 38 -25.46 10.35 -0.99
C ILE A 38 -26.62 9.77 -1.79
N MET A 39 -27.84 10.18 -1.44
CA MET A 39 -29.07 9.83 -2.15
C MET A 39 -29.98 11.05 -2.25
N VAL A 40 -30.55 11.26 -3.42
CA VAL A 40 -31.50 12.34 -3.71
C VAL A 40 -32.84 11.73 -4.07
N ARG A 41 -33.93 12.35 -3.61
CA ARG A 41 -35.28 11.96 -4.01
C ARG A 41 -35.59 12.59 -5.37
N CYS A 42 -35.90 11.76 -6.37
CA CYS A 42 -36.30 12.24 -7.69
C CYS A 42 -37.59 13.05 -7.60
N SER A 43 -37.60 14.27 -8.13
CA SER A 43 -38.79 15.14 -8.18
C SER A 43 -39.91 14.59 -9.08
N ALA A 44 -39.56 13.83 -10.13
CA ALA A 44 -40.53 13.30 -11.09
C ALA A 44 -41.24 12.02 -10.62
N CYS A 45 -40.53 11.08 -9.98
CA CYS A 45 -41.12 9.78 -9.59
C CYS A 45 -41.09 9.50 -8.08
N GLY A 46 -40.47 10.37 -7.27
CA GLY A 46 -40.41 10.25 -5.81
C GLY A 46 -39.49 9.15 -5.26
N LYS A 47 -38.87 8.33 -6.12
CA LYS A 47 -37.90 7.29 -5.72
C LYS A 47 -36.54 7.89 -5.37
N LEU A 48 -35.80 7.22 -4.49
CA LEU A 48 -34.43 7.60 -4.14
C LEU A 48 -33.45 7.15 -5.23
N ALA A 49 -32.60 8.06 -5.69
CA ALA A 49 -31.51 7.80 -6.60
C ALA A 49 -30.18 8.02 -5.88
N ARG A 50 -29.22 7.12 -6.07
CA ARG A 50 -27.87 7.25 -5.52
C ARG A 50 -27.04 8.18 -6.38
N ASN A 51 -26.26 9.07 -5.76
CA ASN A 51 -25.29 9.89 -6.48
C ASN A 51 -24.22 8.99 -7.12
N PRO A 52 -24.08 8.99 -8.46
CA PRO A 52 -23.14 8.11 -9.15
C PRO A 52 -21.66 8.44 -8.87
N LYS A 53 -21.35 9.67 -8.42
CA LYS A 53 -19.98 10.06 -8.06
C LYS A 53 -19.70 10.06 -6.56
N PHE A 54 -20.65 9.67 -5.71
CA PHE A 54 -20.39 9.59 -4.27
C PHE A 54 -19.37 8.49 -3.96
N ASN A 55 -18.15 8.93 -3.63
CA ASN A 55 -17.03 8.08 -3.23
C ASN A 55 -16.43 8.61 -1.92
N PRO A 56 -16.70 7.97 -0.77
CA PRO A 56 -16.16 8.40 0.50
C PRO A 56 -14.71 7.91 0.71
N ALA A 57 -13.83 8.18 -0.26
CA ALA A 57 -12.40 7.85 -0.18
C ALA A 57 -11.73 8.48 1.06
N CYS A 58 -12.25 9.61 1.55
CA CYS A 58 -11.81 10.22 2.80
C CYS A 58 -11.96 9.29 4.02
N ALA A 59 -12.86 8.29 3.97
CA ALA A 59 -13.03 7.33 5.04
C ALA A 59 -11.80 6.45 5.28
N ALA A 60 -10.87 6.38 4.32
CA ALA A 60 -9.59 5.70 4.47
C ALA A 60 -8.71 6.28 5.60
N TRP A 61 -8.82 7.59 5.85
CA TRP A 61 -7.96 8.33 6.78
C TRP A 61 -8.71 9.22 7.77
N CYS A 62 -10.01 9.47 7.57
CA CYS A 62 -10.80 10.34 8.43
C CYS A 62 -11.06 9.72 9.81
N ALA A 63 -10.68 10.43 10.88
CA ALA A 63 -10.91 10.02 12.27
C ALA A 63 -12.40 9.89 12.66
N TYR A 64 -13.29 10.45 11.83
CA TYR A 64 -14.73 10.47 12.07
C TYR A 64 -15.50 9.62 11.07
N ALA A 65 -14.81 8.80 10.27
CA ALA A 65 -15.42 7.94 9.27
C ALA A 65 -16.48 7.00 9.86
N ASP A 66 -16.27 6.49 11.08
CA ASP A 66 -17.24 5.64 11.78
C ASP A 66 -18.56 6.36 12.07
N LYS A 67 -18.51 7.67 12.36
CA LYS A 67 -19.72 8.48 12.55
C LYS A 67 -20.45 8.76 11.22
N CYS A 68 -19.73 8.70 10.10
CA CYS A 68 -20.25 9.00 8.77
C CYS A 68 -20.81 7.76 8.05
N LEU A 69 -20.07 6.66 8.06
CA LEU A 69 -20.39 5.45 7.29
C LEU A 69 -20.72 4.23 8.18
N GLY A 70 -20.63 4.37 9.51
CA GLY A 70 -20.74 3.23 10.42
C GLY A 70 -19.73 2.13 10.09
N ALA A 71 -20.17 0.87 10.11
CA ALA A 71 -19.34 -0.29 9.84
C ALA A 71 -18.67 -0.26 8.45
N VAL A 72 -19.23 0.45 7.47
CA VAL A 72 -18.67 0.56 6.12
C VAL A 72 -17.34 1.33 6.12
N ALA A 73 -17.09 2.21 7.10
CA ALA A 73 -15.81 2.89 7.25
C ALA A 73 -14.63 1.91 7.40
N ALA A 74 -14.86 0.73 7.98
CA ALA A 74 -13.84 -0.30 8.10
C ALA A 74 -13.42 -0.89 6.74
N VAL A 75 -14.33 -0.93 5.76
CA VAL A 75 -14.03 -1.42 4.40
C VAL A 75 -12.99 -0.52 3.73
N TYR A 76 -13.16 0.80 3.81
CA TYR A 76 -12.22 1.77 3.25
C TYR A 76 -10.87 1.76 3.98
N ARG A 77 -10.86 1.61 5.31
CA ARG A 77 -9.60 1.57 6.09
C ARG A 77 -8.77 0.31 5.87
N ARG A 78 -9.40 -0.78 5.43
CA ARG A 78 -8.78 -2.09 5.16
C ARG A 78 -8.43 -2.31 3.69
N GLN A 79 -8.69 -1.32 2.83
CA GLN A 79 -8.26 -1.37 1.44
C GLN A 79 -6.74 -1.58 1.35
N PRO A 80 -6.24 -2.48 0.47
CA PRO A 80 -4.83 -2.82 0.42
C PRO A 80 -3.90 -1.62 0.19
N GLU A 81 -4.28 -0.69 -0.67
CA GLU A 81 -3.53 0.54 -0.94
C GLU A 81 -3.42 1.43 0.31
N VAL A 82 -4.49 1.55 1.10
CA VAL A 82 -4.51 2.32 2.35
C VAL A 82 -3.63 1.66 3.40
N LEU A 83 -3.71 0.33 3.53
CA LEU A 83 -2.84 -0.42 4.45
C LEU A 83 -1.37 -0.27 4.06
N ARG A 84 -1.05 -0.33 2.77
CA ARG A 84 0.30 -0.11 2.25
C ARG A 84 0.82 1.29 2.60
N GLU A 85 0.03 2.33 2.40
CA GLU A 85 0.42 3.70 2.74
C GLU A 85 0.68 3.86 4.24
N LYS A 86 -0.15 3.26 5.08
CA LYS A 86 0.05 3.24 6.54
C LYS A 86 1.33 2.52 6.94
N LEU A 87 1.65 1.38 6.31
CA LEU A 87 2.91 0.66 6.51
C LEU A 87 4.12 1.54 6.16
N VAL A 88 4.09 2.16 4.98
CA VAL A 88 5.12 3.11 4.54
C VAL A 88 5.26 4.28 5.52
N GLY A 89 4.14 4.83 5.99
CA GLY A 89 4.12 5.90 6.99
C GLY A 89 4.73 5.47 8.33
N ALA A 90 4.47 4.25 8.78
CA ALA A 90 5.07 3.70 9.99
C ALA A 90 6.59 3.55 9.85
N VAL A 91 7.07 2.93 8.76
CA VAL A 91 8.51 2.76 8.52
C VAL A 91 9.23 4.09 8.31
N ASN A 92 8.58 5.09 7.70
CA ASN A 92 9.14 6.43 7.58
C ASN A 92 9.44 7.06 8.95
N ARG A 93 8.55 6.87 9.93
CA ARG A 93 8.75 7.35 11.30
C ARG A 93 9.85 6.56 12.02
N ILE A 94 9.82 5.23 11.90
CA ILE A 94 10.76 4.36 12.62
C ILE A 94 12.18 4.54 12.11
N LEU A 95 12.38 4.67 10.80
CA LEU A 95 13.70 4.86 10.18
C LEU A 95 14.02 6.33 9.94
N ALA A 96 13.47 7.26 10.74
CA ALA A 96 13.71 8.69 10.62
C ALA A 96 15.21 9.04 10.66
N ASP A 97 15.94 8.42 11.59
CA ASP A 97 17.38 8.63 11.80
C ASP A 97 18.27 7.77 10.90
N PHE A 98 17.69 6.90 10.07
CA PHE A 98 18.40 5.96 9.20
C PHE A 98 18.05 6.17 7.73
N PRO A 99 18.39 7.33 7.11
CA PRO A 99 17.91 7.72 5.79
C PRO A 99 18.32 6.74 4.67
N ALA A 100 19.50 6.13 4.77
CA ALA A 100 19.96 5.14 3.78
C ALA A 100 19.18 3.81 3.87
N ALA A 101 18.89 3.34 5.10
CA ALA A 101 18.05 2.15 5.31
C ALA A 101 16.60 2.43 4.88
N ARG A 102 16.05 3.58 5.28
CA ARG A 102 14.72 4.05 4.87
C ARG A 102 14.57 4.07 3.36
N ARG A 103 15.50 4.71 2.63
CA ARG A 103 15.46 4.77 1.16
C ARG A 103 15.44 3.38 0.52
N ARG A 104 16.28 2.46 1.00
CA ARG A 104 16.31 1.08 0.50
C ARG A 104 15.01 0.34 0.78
N ALA A 105 14.48 0.44 2.00
CA ALA A 105 13.22 -0.20 2.38
C ALA A 105 12.04 0.27 1.52
N LEU A 106 11.93 1.58 1.28
CA LEU A 106 10.87 2.15 0.43
C LEU A 106 11.02 1.76 -1.05
N ALA A 107 12.25 1.72 -1.55
CA ALA A 107 12.52 1.23 -2.91
C ALA A 107 12.15 -0.25 -3.05
N ALA A 108 12.53 -1.09 -2.09
CA ALA A 108 12.18 -2.51 -2.06
C ALA A 108 10.66 -2.71 -1.98
N ALA A 109 9.96 -1.94 -1.15
CA ALA A 109 8.50 -1.96 -1.05
C ALA A 109 7.80 -1.65 -2.39
N THR A 110 8.42 -0.80 -3.22
CA THR A 110 7.91 -0.49 -4.56
C THR A 110 8.02 -1.70 -5.48
N TYR A 111 9.19 -2.35 -5.52
CA TYR A 111 9.40 -3.55 -6.33
C TYR A 111 8.60 -4.74 -5.80
N ALA A 112 8.52 -4.95 -4.49
CA ALA A 112 7.78 -6.04 -3.87
C ALA A 112 6.32 -6.06 -4.32
N ALA A 113 5.65 -4.91 -4.27
CA ALA A 113 4.26 -4.81 -4.70
C ALA A 113 4.09 -5.03 -6.21
N GLU A 114 5.02 -4.54 -7.04
CA GLU A 114 4.97 -4.74 -8.48
C GLU A 114 5.22 -6.20 -8.87
N LEU A 115 6.26 -6.82 -8.30
CA LEU A 115 6.59 -8.22 -8.50
C LEU A 115 5.42 -9.12 -8.08
N ALA A 116 4.85 -8.90 -6.89
CA ALA A 116 3.70 -9.66 -6.42
C ALA A 116 2.50 -9.55 -7.37
N ARG A 117 2.21 -8.35 -7.91
CA ARG A 117 1.15 -8.18 -8.90
C ARG A 117 1.38 -8.95 -10.20
N ARG A 118 2.63 -9.02 -10.69
CA ARG A 118 2.97 -9.71 -11.95
C ARG A 118 3.03 -11.23 -11.80
N GLU A 119 3.51 -11.70 -10.66
CA GLU A 119 3.77 -13.11 -10.40
C GLU A 119 2.61 -13.81 -9.65
N GLY A 120 1.57 -13.05 -9.26
CA GLY A 120 0.40 -13.59 -8.56
C GLY A 120 0.63 -13.85 -7.06
N GLY A 121 1.63 -13.22 -6.45
CA GLY A 121 1.87 -13.29 -5.01
C GLY A 121 1.03 -12.28 -4.21
N ALA A 122 1.06 -12.37 -2.87
CA ALA A 122 0.33 -11.46 -1.99
C ALA A 122 1.05 -10.10 -1.79
N PRO A 123 0.59 -8.97 -2.39
CA PRO A 123 1.39 -7.74 -2.41
C PRO A 123 1.62 -7.12 -1.02
N LEU A 124 0.62 -7.15 -0.14
CA LEU A 124 0.74 -6.63 1.23
C LEU A 124 1.74 -7.44 2.07
N VAL A 125 1.75 -8.76 1.93
CA VAL A 125 2.65 -9.66 2.66
C VAL A 125 4.11 -9.36 2.30
N VAL A 126 4.41 -9.38 1.00
CA VAL A 126 5.78 -9.13 0.52
C VAL A 126 6.22 -7.70 0.83
N THR A 127 5.33 -6.72 0.65
CA THR A 127 5.62 -5.31 0.95
C THR A 127 5.93 -5.11 2.43
N ALA A 128 5.14 -5.71 3.34
CA ALA A 128 5.39 -5.62 4.77
C ALA A 128 6.74 -6.27 5.13
N ALA A 129 7.01 -7.48 4.64
CA ALA A 129 8.26 -8.19 4.96
C ALA A 129 9.52 -7.38 4.57
N VAL A 130 9.57 -6.80 3.37
CA VAL A 130 10.73 -6.01 2.94
C VAL A 130 10.85 -4.66 3.65
N LEU A 131 9.72 -4.06 4.06
CA LEU A 131 9.69 -2.81 4.81
C LEU A 131 10.29 -2.98 6.21
N PHE A 132 10.01 -4.10 6.88
CA PHE A 132 10.44 -4.37 8.25
C PHE A 132 11.80 -5.07 8.36
N GLN A 133 12.45 -5.43 7.25
CA GLN A 133 13.76 -6.09 7.27
C GLN A 133 14.82 -5.35 8.09
N ASN A 134 14.73 -4.01 8.17
CA ASN A 134 15.71 -3.17 8.85
C ASN A 134 15.17 -2.48 10.11
N ILE A 135 13.99 -2.89 10.63
CA ILE A 135 13.38 -2.21 11.78
C ILE A 135 14.23 -2.30 13.06
N GLY A 136 15.00 -3.38 13.21
CA GLY A 136 15.93 -3.58 14.33
C GLY A 136 17.14 -2.63 14.38
N LEU A 137 17.32 -1.76 13.38
CA LEU A 137 18.39 -0.75 13.40
C LEU A 137 18.09 0.43 14.34
N ALA A 138 16.83 0.67 14.71
CA ALA A 138 16.37 1.91 15.36
C ALA A 138 16.15 1.85 16.89
N GLY A 139 16.55 0.78 17.58
CA GLY A 139 16.32 0.62 19.03
C GLY A 139 17.58 0.75 19.91
N PRO A 140 17.56 1.53 21.01
CA PRO A 140 18.57 1.47 22.10
C PRO A 140 18.56 0.13 22.84
N GLU A 141 17.45 -0.61 22.74
CA GLU A 141 17.23 -1.95 23.28
C GLU A 141 17.10 -2.99 22.16
N ALA A 142 18.06 -3.02 21.23
CA ALA A 142 18.15 -4.02 20.16
C ALA A 142 18.24 -5.50 20.63
N ALA A 143 18.05 -5.77 21.94
CA ALA A 143 18.16 -7.06 22.59
C ALA A 143 16.87 -7.54 23.29
N GLY A 144 15.76 -6.79 23.24
CA GLY A 144 14.58 -7.06 24.09
C GLY A 144 13.57 -8.08 23.55
N MET A 145 13.09 -7.94 22.30
CA MET A 145 11.95 -8.75 21.80
C MET A 145 12.08 -9.29 20.37
N GLY A 146 13.17 -8.97 19.65
CA GLY A 146 13.46 -9.52 18.33
C GLY A 146 12.70 -8.84 17.18
N LEU A 147 13.36 -8.76 16.03
CA LEU A 147 12.89 -8.11 14.79
C LEU A 147 11.43 -8.44 14.43
N GLU A 148 11.02 -9.70 14.64
CA GLU A 148 9.69 -10.19 14.32
C GLU A 148 8.60 -9.69 15.25
N ALA A 149 8.89 -9.49 16.55
CA ALA A 149 7.91 -8.99 17.51
C ALA A 149 7.56 -7.53 17.23
N ASP A 150 8.59 -6.70 16.99
CA ASP A 150 8.41 -5.29 16.63
C ASP A 150 7.62 -5.17 15.32
N ALA A 151 7.94 -6.00 14.33
CA ALA A 151 7.20 -6.03 13.06
C ALA A 151 5.73 -6.42 13.27
N ARG A 152 5.44 -7.44 14.10
CA ARG A 152 4.06 -7.83 14.44
C ARG A 152 3.29 -6.69 15.07
N GLU A 153 3.87 -6.02 16.06
CA GLU A 153 3.22 -4.91 16.77
C GLU A 153 2.87 -3.78 15.81
N VAL A 154 3.81 -3.36 14.97
CA VAL A 154 3.56 -2.27 14.02
C VAL A 154 2.50 -2.67 12.98
N MET A 155 2.57 -3.87 12.41
CA MET A 155 1.56 -4.33 11.43
C MET A 155 0.16 -4.42 12.05
N ALA A 156 0.05 -4.90 13.29
CA ALA A 156 -1.20 -4.93 14.03
C ALA A 156 -1.75 -3.52 14.27
N SER A 157 -0.90 -2.56 14.66
CA SER A 157 -1.30 -1.16 14.87
C SER A 157 -1.81 -0.47 13.59
N VAL A 158 -1.28 -0.88 12.43
CA VAL A 158 -1.73 -0.40 11.10
C VAL A 158 -3.08 -1.01 10.71
N GLY A 159 -3.43 -2.17 11.28
CA GLY A 159 -4.68 -2.89 11.02
C GLY A 159 -4.56 -3.94 9.91
N LEU A 160 -3.37 -4.52 9.71
CA LEU A 160 -3.23 -5.68 8.83
C LEU A 160 -4.03 -6.88 9.39
N PRO A 161 -4.64 -7.71 8.52
CA PRO A 161 -5.26 -8.95 8.96
C PRO A 161 -4.25 -9.91 9.61
N PRO A 162 -4.61 -10.65 10.68
CA PRO A 162 -3.69 -11.55 11.39
C PRO A 162 -2.98 -12.56 10.47
N GLU A 163 -3.69 -13.11 9.48
CA GLU A 163 -3.13 -14.04 8.50
C GLU A 163 -2.05 -13.39 7.62
N ALA A 164 -2.21 -12.11 7.28
CA ALA A 164 -1.21 -11.36 6.52
C ALA A 164 0.01 -11.01 7.40
N ILE A 165 -0.21 -10.76 8.69
CA ILE A 165 0.87 -10.53 9.66
C ILE A 165 1.74 -11.77 9.79
N GLU A 166 1.15 -12.94 10.05
CA GLU A 166 1.92 -14.17 10.22
C GLU A 166 2.66 -14.56 8.93
N ALA A 167 2.03 -14.40 7.76
CA ALA A 167 2.71 -14.62 6.49
C ALA A 167 3.88 -13.65 6.29
N ALA A 168 3.72 -12.36 6.61
CA ALA A 168 4.79 -11.37 6.48
C ALA A 168 5.95 -11.63 7.45
N VAL A 169 5.65 -12.07 8.67
CA VAL A 169 6.67 -12.46 9.66
C VAL A 169 7.43 -13.69 9.21
N ALA A 170 6.74 -14.71 8.67
CA ALA A 170 7.42 -15.90 8.15
C ALA A 170 8.43 -15.53 7.04
N VAL A 171 8.03 -14.67 6.10
CA VAL A 171 8.94 -14.15 5.07
C VAL A 171 10.08 -13.34 5.69
N LEU A 172 9.80 -12.48 6.68
CA LEU A 172 10.80 -11.69 7.38
C LEU A 172 11.84 -12.58 8.09
N GLY A 173 11.43 -13.66 8.75
CA GLY A 173 12.32 -14.62 9.39
C GLY A 173 13.27 -15.29 8.39
N VAL A 174 12.79 -15.63 7.20
CA VAL A 174 13.63 -16.14 6.10
C VAL A 174 14.63 -15.09 5.62
N LEU A 175 14.20 -13.83 5.46
CA LEU A 175 15.08 -12.72 5.09
C LEU A 175 16.15 -12.43 6.15
N ALA A 176 15.86 -12.72 7.42
CA ALA A 176 16.79 -12.59 8.54
C ALA A 176 17.77 -13.78 8.67
N GLY A 177 17.76 -14.73 7.73
CA GLY A 177 18.66 -15.88 7.69
C GLY A 177 18.05 -17.19 8.21
N GLY A 178 16.76 -17.21 8.52
CA GLY A 178 16.02 -18.45 8.81
C GLY A 178 15.92 -19.39 7.59
N PRO A 179 15.53 -20.66 7.81
CA PRO A 179 15.39 -21.63 6.72
C PRO A 179 14.24 -21.24 5.79
N GLY A 180 14.56 -21.02 4.51
CA GLY A 180 13.55 -20.75 3.49
C GLY A 180 12.73 -21.98 3.13
N THR A 181 11.44 -21.78 2.84
CA THR A 181 10.53 -22.84 2.36
C THR A 181 10.43 -22.87 0.84
N GLY A 182 10.98 -21.86 0.15
CA GLY A 182 10.89 -21.71 -1.29
C GLY A 182 9.54 -21.19 -1.76
N GLN A 183 8.70 -20.68 -0.86
CA GLN A 183 7.41 -20.05 -1.21
C GLN A 183 7.61 -18.84 -2.11
N LEU A 184 6.58 -18.51 -2.89
CA LEU A 184 6.63 -17.43 -3.87
C LEU A 184 6.98 -16.09 -3.20
N GLU A 185 6.36 -15.79 -2.06
CA GLU A 185 6.54 -14.55 -1.30
C GLU A 185 7.98 -14.35 -0.84
N GLU A 186 8.70 -15.42 -0.48
CA GLU A 186 10.12 -15.37 -0.12
C GLU A 186 10.98 -14.95 -1.32
N ARG A 187 10.73 -15.57 -2.48
CA ARG A 187 11.44 -15.27 -3.73
C ARG A 187 11.19 -13.84 -4.18
N LEU A 188 9.93 -13.40 -4.11
CA LEU A 188 9.52 -12.03 -4.44
C LEU A 188 10.20 -11.02 -3.51
N ALA A 189 10.29 -11.32 -2.21
CA ALA A 189 10.93 -10.42 -1.25
C ALA A 189 12.45 -10.31 -1.49
N ARG A 190 13.14 -11.42 -1.77
CA ARG A 190 14.56 -11.42 -2.12
C ARG A 190 14.82 -10.64 -3.41
N ASP A 191 14.05 -10.90 -4.46
CA ASP A 191 14.14 -10.16 -5.72
C ASP A 191 13.88 -8.66 -5.52
N ALA A 192 12.88 -8.28 -4.72
CA ALA A 192 12.57 -6.88 -4.44
C ALA A 192 13.72 -6.13 -3.74
N LEU A 193 14.36 -6.77 -2.76
CA LEU A 193 15.52 -6.21 -2.05
C LEU A 193 16.71 -6.06 -2.99
N ARG A 194 16.99 -7.07 -3.83
CA ARG A 194 18.05 -7.01 -4.84
C ARG A 194 17.81 -5.95 -5.90
N LEU A 195 16.58 -5.81 -6.40
CA LEU A 195 16.21 -4.73 -7.33
C LEU A 195 16.40 -3.33 -6.71
N ALA A 196 16.16 -3.18 -5.41
CA ALA A 196 16.39 -1.95 -4.68
C ALA A 196 17.88 -1.61 -4.53
N ASP A 197 18.73 -2.62 -4.35
CA ASP A 197 20.19 -2.47 -4.22
C ASP A 197 20.94 -2.61 -5.57
N TRP A 198 20.21 -2.86 -6.66
CA TRP A 198 20.76 -3.14 -7.99
C TRP A 198 21.88 -2.18 -8.45
N PRO A 199 21.76 -0.84 -8.30
CA PRO A 199 22.84 0.06 -8.69
C PRO A 199 24.18 -0.26 -8.01
N ARG A 200 24.15 -0.71 -6.75
CA ARG A 200 25.35 -1.13 -6.00
C ARG A 200 25.81 -2.53 -6.41
N GLU A 201 24.89 -3.48 -6.60
CA GLU A 201 25.25 -4.83 -7.08
C GLU A 201 25.99 -4.81 -8.42
N THR A 202 25.65 -3.85 -9.29
CA THR A 202 26.25 -3.72 -10.63
C THR A 202 27.43 -2.75 -10.73
N GLU A 203 27.80 -2.09 -9.64
CA GLU A 203 28.88 -1.10 -9.66
C GLU A 203 30.22 -1.76 -10.03
N GLY A 204 30.90 -1.22 -11.05
CA GLY A 204 32.17 -1.76 -11.55
C GLY A 204 32.08 -3.11 -12.28
N LYS A 205 30.88 -3.63 -12.56
CA LYS A 205 30.66 -4.91 -13.25
C LYS A 205 30.64 -4.76 -14.76
N SER A 206 31.22 -5.74 -15.45
CA SER A 206 31.15 -5.84 -16.91
C SER A 206 29.72 -6.16 -17.39
N PRO A 207 29.37 -5.87 -18.66
CA PRO A 207 28.04 -6.20 -19.19
C PRO A 207 27.66 -7.68 -19.09
N LEU A 208 28.64 -8.58 -19.20
CA LEU A 208 28.42 -10.03 -19.05
C LEU A 208 28.13 -10.42 -17.60
N GLU A 209 28.85 -9.83 -16.64
CA GLU A 209 28.57 -10.03 -15.21
C GLU A 209 27.20 -9.48 -14.82
N VAL A 210 26.82 -8.30 -15.34
CA VAL A 210 25.49 -7.71 -15.09
C VAL A 210 24.37 -8.60 -15.63
N GLU A 211 24.53 -9.18 -16.82
CA GLU A 211 23.54 -10.14 -17.36
C GLU A 211 23.48 -11.41 -16.51
N ALA A 212 24.61 -11.94 -16.06
CA ALA A 212 24.63 -13.11 -15.16
C ALA A 212 23.93 -12.82 -13.83
N LEU A 213 24.15 -11.64 -13.24
CA LEU A 213 23.44 -11.17 -12.06
C LEU A 213 21.94 -11.03 -12.33
N ALA A 214 21.54 -10.45 -13.47
CA ALA A 214 20.14 -10.28 -13.82
C ALA A 214 19.43 -11.63 -14.05
N ALA A 215 20.13 -12.63 -14.60
CA ALA A 215 19.62 -13.98 -14.79
C ALA A 215 19.45 -14.76 -13.45
N SER A 216 20.15 -14.35 -12.39
CA SER A 216 20.09 -15.00 -11.07
C SER A 216 18.88 -14.61 -10.22
N PHE A 217 18.04 -13.68 -10.66
CA PHE A 217 16.79 -13.36 -9.97
C PHE A 217 15.84 -14.57 -10.00
N GLU A 218 15.14 -14.77 -8.90
CA GLU A 218 14.38 -15.99 -8.63
C GLU A 218 13.06 -16.02 -9.43
N THR A 219 12.47 -14.86 -9.71
CA THR A 219 11.20 -14.70 -10.43
C THR A 219 11.40 -14.23 -11.87
N ALA A 220 10.42 -14.51 -12.74
CA ALA A 220 10.51 -14.11 -14.14
C ALA A 220 10.46 -12.57 -14.29
N ALA A 221 9.56 -11.93 -13.54
CA ALA A 221 9.44 -10.49 -13.43
C ALA A 221 10.70 -9.86 -12.81
N GLY A 222 11.32 -10.50 -11.81
CA GLY A 222 12.60 -10.05 -11.26
C GLY A 222 13.70 -9.99 -12.31
N ARG A 223 13.87 -11.07 -13.09
CA ARG A 223 14.83 -11.13 -14.21
C ARG A 223 14.54 -10.06 -15.27
N GLU A 224 13.28 -9.90 -15.66
CA GLU A 224 12.86 -8.88 -16.63
C GLU A 224 13.20 -7.46 -16.14
N MET A 225 12.84 -7.12 -14.90
CA MET A 225 13.09 -5.80 -14.33
C MET A 225 14.59 -5.51 -14.17
N ALA A 226 15.37 -6.49 -13.74
CA ALA A 226 16.82 -6.34 -13.61
C ALA A 226 17.48 -6.06 -14.97
N ARG A 227 17.09 -6.80 -16.02
CA ARG A 227 17.55 -6.57 -17.40
C ARG A 227 17.14 -5.19 -17.93
N ALA A 228 15.90 -4.79 -17.70
CA ALA A 228 15.42 -3.47 -18.10
C ALA A 228 16.22 -2.35 -17.42
N LYS A 229 16.56 -2.53 -16.15
CA LYS A 229 17.37 -1.57 -15.37
C LYS A 229 18.82 -1.51 -15.87
N ALA A 230 19.40 -2.66 -16.24
CA ALA A 230 20.73 -2.74 -16.86
C ALA A 230 20.79 -2.14 -18.28
N GLY A 231 19.66 -2.06 -18.99
CA GLY A 231 19.55 -1.39 -20.29
C GLY A 231 19.49 0.13 -20.18
N ARG A 232 18.82 0.66 -19.15
CA ARG A 232 18.61 2.12 -18.95
C ARG A 232 19.87 2.91 -18.55
N GLY A 233 20.92 2.24 -18.06
CA GLY A 233 22.20 2.87 -17.72
C GLY A 233 23.18 3.02 -18.89
N ARG A 234 22.77 2.65 -20.12
CA ARG A 234 23.62 2.70 -21.33
C ARG A 234 23.23 3.83 -22.30
N GLY A 235 22.36 4.75 -21.87
CA GLY A 235 21.88 5.90 -22.63
C GLY A 235 22.38 7.22 -22.07
#